data_AF-G3NMX2-F1
#
_entry.id   AF-G3NMX2-F1
#
_cell.length_a   1.000
_cell.length_b   1.000
_cell.length_c   1.000
_cell.angle_alpha   90.00
_cell.angle_beta   90.00
_cell.angle_gamma   90.00
#
_symmetry.space_group_name_H-M   'P 1'
#
loop_
_entity.id
_entity.type
_entity.pdbx_description
1 polymer ?
#
loop_
_entity_poly.entity_id
_entity_poly.type
_entity_poly.pdbx_seq_one_letter_code
_entity_poly.pdbx_strand_id
1 'polypeptide(L)'
;QEVNRLQWELSFNQVQMKKSQQSWEEKCNRLDSLILSENKNLSDNLEESSRVVLQLRAENSACSRQCLELLSMLSVKEQRAFQGGQLQTSPERDASVLELAVLGACRCVGAAEACPCSRAAAASRKQLVQLQQELDSQRLRREEASMVADAFRIAFEQQLRKRSDHFLLLAEANILK
;
A
#
# COMPACT_ATOMS: atom_id res chain seq x y z
N GLN A 1 68.14 -50.32 10.87
CA GLN A 1 67.58 -49.31 11.79
C GLN A 1 66.56 -48.44 11.08
N GLU A 2 66.87 -47.93 9.88
CA GLU A 2 65.94 -47.10 9.08
C GLU A 2 64.61 -47.76 8.73
N VAL A 3 64.62 -49.06 8.37
CA VAL A 3 63.39 -49.81 8.04
C VAL A 3 62.39 -49.81 9.20
N ASN A 4 62.85 -50.04 10.43
CA ASN A 4 61.98 -50.05 11.61
C ASN A 4 61.40 -48.66 11.92
N ARG A 5 62.19 -47.59 11.68
CA ARG A 5 61.75 -46.21 11.85
C ARG A 5 60.65 -45.87 10.85
N LEU A 6 60.86 -46.15 9.56
CA LEU A 6 59.87 -45.91 8.51
C LEU A 6 58.59 -46.73 8.74
N GLN A 7 58.72 -47.96 9.23
CA GLN A 7 57.57 -48.81 9.55
C GLN A 7 56.75 -48.25 10.72
N TRP A 8 57.40 -47.66 11.73
CA TRP A 8 56.72 -46.94 12.80
C TRP A 8 56.03 -45.66 12.27
N GLU A 9 56.72 -44.86 11.47
CA GLU A 9 56.17 -43.63 10.89
C GLU A 9 54.94 -43.91 10.01
N LEU A 10 54.97 -44.97 9.19
CA LEU A 10 53.83 -45.42 8.39
C LEU A 10 52.65 -45.85 9.27
N SER A 11 52.90 -46.65 10.32
CA SER A 11 51.85 -47.10 11.24
C SER A 11 51.23 -45.92 12.00
N PHE A 12 52.07 -45.01 12.49
CA PHE A 12 51.63 -43.79 13.17
C PHE A 12 50.77 -42.92 12.25
N ASN A 13 51.24 -42.66 11.03
CA ASN A 13 50.49 -41.89 10.03
C ASN A 13 49.17 -42.57 9.67
N GLN A 14 49.15 -43.90 9.53
CA GLN A 14 47.93 -44.65 9.23
C GLN A 14 46.89 -44.50 10.35
N VAL A 15 47.32 -44.55 11.62
CA VAL A 15 46.42 -44.35 12.77
C VAL A 15 45.90 -42.91 12.83
N GLN A 16 46.77 -41.92 12.60
CA GLN A 16 46.37 -40.51 12.58
C GLN A 16 45.35 -40.24 11.47
N MET A 17 45.59 -40.74 10.25
CA MET A 17 44.68 -40.58 9.13
C MET A 17 43.32 -41.22 9.40
N LYS A 18 43.28 -42.43 9.98
CA LYS A 18 42.02 -43.07 10.38
C LYS A 18 41.25 -42.24 11.41
N LYS A 19 41.93 -41.69 12.42
CA LYS A 19 41.31 -40.82 13.43
C LYS A 19 40.75 -39.53 12.81
N SER A 20 41.50 -38.90 11.91
CA SER A 20 41.03 -37.72 11.19
C SER A 20 39.83 -38.03 10.31
N GLN A 21 39.86 -39.15 9.58
CA GLN A 21 38.74 -39.60 8.75
C GLN A 21 37.46 -39.80 9.58
N GLN A 22 37.56 -40.51 10.71
CA GLN A 22 36.42 -40.72 11.62
C GLN A 22 35.88 -39.39 12.18
N SER A 23 36.75 -38.47 12.59
CA SER A 23 36.32 -37.16 13.09
C SER A 23 35.60 -36.34 12.02
N TRP A 24 36.04 -36.41 10.76
CA TRP A 24 35.35 -35.74 9.65
C TRP A 24 34.01 -36.38 9.34
N GLU A 25 33.93 -37.71 9.34
CA GLU A 25 32.69 -38.45 9.12
C GLU A 25 31.63 -38.11 10.19
N GLU A 26 32.03 -38.07 11.47
CA GLU A 26 31.15 -37.63 12.56
C GLU A 26 30.66 -36.18 12.39
N LYS A 27 31.55 -35.27 11.97
CA LYS A 27 31.18 -33.87 11.71
C LYS A 27 30.21 -33.74 10.54
N CYS A 28 30.44 -34.47 9.46
CA CYS A 28 29.54 -34.52 8.31
C CYS A 28 28.16 -35.05 8.72
N ASN A 29 28.10 -36.18 9.41
CA ASN A 29 26.83 -36.76 9.88
C ASN A 29 26.07 -35.80 10.81
N ARG A 30 26.77 -35.05 11.68
CA ARG A 30 26.15 -34.04 12.54
C ARG A 30 25.60 -32.85 11.75
N LEU A 31 26.36 -32.37 10.76
CA LEU A 31 25.91 -31.29 9.88
C LEU A 31 24.69 -31.71 9.06
N ASP A 32 24.73 -32.90 8.47
CA ASP A 32 23.62 -33.45 7.70
C ASP A 32 22.36 -33.56 8.56
N SER A 33 22.47 -34.09 9.78
CA SER A 33 21.34 -34.16 10.71
C SER A 33 20.79 -32.78 11.08
N LEU A 34 21.66 -31.78 11.27
CA LEU A 34 21.24 -30.42 11.60
C LEU A 34 20.50 -29.77 10.44
N ILE A 35 21.08 -29.83 9.23
CA ILE A 35 20.50 -29.29 8.00
C ILE A 35 19.13 -29.94 7.72
N LEU A 36 19.02 -31.25 7.88
CA LEU A 36 17.75 -31.96 7.70
C LEU A 36 16.70 -31.49 8.72
N SER A 37 17.09 -31.29 9.98
CA SER A 37 16.18 -30.81 11.02
C SER A 37 15.71 -29.37 10.80
N GLU A 38 16.63 -28.49 10.35
CA GLU A 38 16.34 -27.09 10.08
C GLU A 38 15.45 -26.95 8.83
N ASN A 39 15.77 -27.67 7.75
CA ASN A 39 14.94 -27.68 6.56
C ASN A 39 13.51 -28.18 6.84
N LYS A 40 13.39 -29.21 7.68
CA LYS A 40 12.06 -29.68 8.11
C LYS A 40 11.31 -28.60 8.87
N ASN A 41 11.94 -27.96 9.85
CA ASN A 41 11.33 -26.88 10.63
C ASN A 41 10.90 -25.70 9.72
N LEU A 42 11.76 -25.29 8.79
CA LEU A 42 11.43 -24.24 7.81
C LEU A 42 10.25 -24.65 6.92
N SER A 43 10.22 -25.89 6.45
CA SER A 43 9.10 -26.41 5.66
C SER A 43 7.79 -26.38 6.45
N ASP A 44 7.80 -26.89 7.69
CA ASP A 44 6.63 -26.92 8.57
C ASP A 44 6.10 -25.50 8.85
N ASN A 45 7.00 -24.54 9.10
CA ASN A 45 6.62 -23.13 9.31
C ASN A 45 6.04 -22.47 8.06
N LEU A 46 6.59 -22.77 6.89
CA LEU A 46 6.09 -22.26 5.61
C LEU A 46 4.69 -22.82 5.31
N GLU A 47 4.47 -24.10 5.56
CA GLU A 47 3.15 -24.73 5.41
C GLU A 47 2.11 -24.12 6.36
N GLU A 48 2.48 -23.91 7.64
CA GLU A 48 1.61 -23.26 8.62
C GLU A 48 1.27 -21.82 8.19
N SER A 49 2.27 -21.03 7.79
CA SER A 49 2.06 -19.66 7.33
C SER A 49 1.15 -19.61 6.10
N SER A 50 1.37 -20.52 5.14
CA SER A 50 0.52 -20.66 3.95
C SER A 50 -0.92 -21.00 4.32
N ARG A 51 -1.13 -21.92 5.26
CA ARG A 51 -2.46 -22.29 5.77
C ARG A 51 -3.19 -21.09 6.38
N VAL A 52 -2.50 -20.34 7.24
CA VAL A 52 -3.06 -19.13 7.87
C VAL A 52 -3.44 -18.08 6.82
N VAL A 53 -2.58 -17.85 5.82
CA VAL A 53 -2.89 -16.90 4.73
C VAL A 53 -4.12 -17.33 3.93
N LEU A 54 -4.22 -18.62 3.60
CA LEU A 54 -5.38 -19.17 2.88
C LEU A 54 -6.66 -19.03 3.70
N GLN A 55 -6.61 -19.32 5.00
CA GLN A 55 -7.74 -19.15 5.90
C GLN A 55 -8.18 -17.68 5.99
N LEU A 56 -7.24 -16.75 6.21
CA LEU A 56 -7.54 -15.31 6.26
C LEU A 56 -8.13 -14.80 4.94
N ARG A 57 -7.66 -15.30 3.79
CA ARG A 57 -8.26 -14.97 2.49
C ARG A 57 -9.69 -15.48 2.37
N ALA A 58 -9.96 -16.70 2.84
CA ALA A 58 -11.30 -17.27 2.84
C ALA A 58 -12.23 -16.46 3.74
N GLU A 59 -11.81 -16.14 4.97
CA GLU A 59 -12.58 -15.32 5.92
C GLU A 59 -12.84 -13.91 5.38
N ASN A 60 -11.83 -13.25 4.82
CA ASN A 60 -11.99 -11.93 4.20
C ASN A 60 -12.97 -11.97 3.01
N SER A 61 -12.89 -13.00 2.17
CA SER A 61 -13.83 -13.17 1.05
C SER A 61 -15.27 -13.46 1.52
N ALA A 62 -15.44 -14.18 2.63
CA ALA A 62 -16.74 -14.44 3.23
C ALA A 62 -17.33 -13.16 3.85
N CYS A 63 -16.54 -12.44 4.63
CA CYS A 63 -16.93 -11.16 5.23
C CYS A 63 -17.28 -10.13 4.15
N SER A 64 -16.45 -10.00 3.12
CA SER A 64 -16.70 -9.10 1.98
C SER A 64 -18.02 -9.43 1.26
N ARG A 65 -18.32 -10.72 1.06
CA ARG A 65 -19.61 -11.15 0.49
C ARG A 65 -20.78 -10.78 1.39
N GLN A 66 -20.70 -11.04 2.70
CA GLN A 66 -21.73 -10.65 3.66
C GLN A 66 -21.96 -9.12 3.67
N CYS A 67 -20.88 -8.33 3.60
CA CYS A 67 -21.01 -6.87 3.48
C CYS A 67 -21.78 -6.47 2.20
N LEU A 68 -21.48 -7.09 1.05
CA LEU A 68 -22.19 -6.81 -0.20
C LEU A 68 -23.67 -7.23 -0.15
N GLU A 69 -23.97 -8.37 0.46
CA GLU A 69 -25.34 -8.84 0.67
C GLU A 69 -26.13 -7.85 1.55
N LEU A 70 -25.58 -7.44 2.69
CA LEU A 70 -26.19 -6.44 3.57
C LEU A 70 -26.36 -5.10 2.86
N LEU A 71 -25.37 -4.66 2.08
CA LEU A 71 -25.47 -3.44 1.27
C LEU A 71 -26.61 -3.52 0.26
N SER A 72 -26.79 -4.67 -0.39
CA SER A 72 -27.86 -4.87 -1.37
C SER A 72 -29.26 -4.77 -0.77
N MET A 73 -29.40 -5.01 0.54
CA MET A 73 -30.66 -4.88 1.29
C MET A 73 -31.00 -3.44 1.71
N LEU A 74 -30.03 -2.52 1.66
CA LEU A 74 -30.24 -1.11 2.01
C LEU A 74 -30.93 -0.33 0.89
N SER A 75 -31.59 0.78 1.23
CA SER A 75 -32.15 1.68 0.23
C SER A 75 -31.05 2.38 -0.58
N VAL A 76 -31.35 2.83 -1.80
CA VAL A 76 -30.40 3.52 -2.67
C VAL A 76 -29.82 4.79 -2.02
N LYS A 77 -30.56 5.45 -1.12
CA LYS A 77 -30.06 6.61 -0.35
C LYS A 77 -29.04 6.20 0.71
N GLU A 78 -29.30 5.11 1.43
CA GLU A 78 -28.39 4.56 2.44
C GLU A 78 -27.15 3.93 1.81
N GLN A 79 -27.30 3.22 0.68
CA GLN A 79 -26.18 2.74 -0.12
C GLN A 79 -25.29 3.89 -0.59
N ARG A 80 -25.86 5.00 -1.07
CA ARG A 80 -25.07 6.18 -1.46
C ARG A 80 -24.43 6.90 -0.27
N ALA A 81 -25.06 6.92 0.90
CA ALA A 81 -24.46 7.47 2.11
C ALA A 81 -23.28 6.61 2.59
N PHE A 82 -23.43 5.28 2.56
CA PHE A 82 -22.38 4.33 2.91
C PHE A 82 -21.24 4.32 1.88
N GLN A 83 -21.55 4.25 0.58
CA GLN A 83 -20.56 4.37 -0.48
C GLN A 83 -19.93 5.76 -0.49
N GLY A 84 -20.64 6.82 -0.14
CA GLY A 84 -20.06 8.16 0.05
C GLY A 84 -19.08 8.22 1.22
N GLY A 85 -19.30 7.43 2.27
CA GLY A 85 -18.36 7.22 3.38
C GLY A 85 -17.22 6.23 3.05
N GLN A 86 -17.43 5.30 2.13
CA GLN A 86 -16.46 4.25 1.75
C GLN A 86 -15.63 4.61 0.50
N LEU A 87 -16.11 5.48 -0.39
CA LEU A 87 -15.30 6.16 -1.42
C LEU A 87 -14.34 7.17 -0.79
N GLN A 88 -14.56 7.52 0.47
CA GLN A 88 -13.49 7.96 1.33
C GLN A 88 -12.78 6.71 1.87
N THR A 89 -12.19 5.91 0.97
CA THR A 89 -10.88 5.36 1.28
C THR A 89 -10.11 6.57 1.75
N SER A 90 -9.80 6.63 3.06
CA SER A 90 -9.09 7.79 3.61
C SER A 90 -7.95 8.09 2.63
N PRO A 91 -7.72 9.35 2.25
CA PRO A 91 -6.59 9.71 1.42
C PRO A 91 -5.28 9.08 1.95
N GLU A 92 -5.20 8.76 3.25
CA GLU A 92 -4.15 7.95 3.86
C GLU A 92 -4.10 6.49 3.41
N ARG A 93 -5.22 5.77 3.23
CA ARG A 93 -5.23 4.36 2.80
C ARG A 93 -4.82 4.21 1.34
N ASP A 94 -5.31 5.06 0.44
CA ASP A 94 -4.92 5.02 -0.97
C ASP A 94 -3.46 5.44 -1.15
N ALA A 95 -3.01 6.46 -0.40
CA ALA A 95 -1.59 6.80 -0.31
C ALA A 95 -0.76 5.63 0.24
N SER A 96 -1.26 4.89 1.26
CA SER A 96 -0.57 3.74 1.85
C SER A 96 -0.44 2.55 0.89
N VAL A 97 -1.48 2.25 0.09
CA VAL A 97 -1.42 1.19 -0.92
C VAL A 97 -0.44 1.53 -2.04
N LEU A 98 -0.44 2.78 -2.50
CA LEU A 98 0.53 3.27 -3.49
C LEU A 98 1.96 3.30 -2.92
N GLU A 99 2.14 3.71 -1.67
CA GLU A 99 3.44 3.68 -0.97
C GLU A 99 3.98 2.23 -0.89
N LEU A 100 3.14 1.26 -0.50
CA LEU A 100 3.51 -0.15 -0.43
C LEU A 100 3.89 -0.72 -1.80
N ALA A 101 3.19 -0.34 -2.87
CA ALA A 101 3.55 -0.74 -4.23
C ALA A 101 4.91 -0.18 -4.68
N VAL A 102 5.24 1.05 -4.27
CA VAL A 102 6.54 1.68 -4.60
C VAL A 102 7.69 1.05 -3.80
N LEU A 103 7.44 0.63 -2.55
CA LEU A 103 8.46 -0.01 -1.72
C LEU A 103 8.99 -1.32 -2.33
N GLY A 104 8.16 -2.06 -3.06
CA GLY A 104 8.52 -3.32 -3.73
C GLY A 104 9.08 -3.19 -5.16
N ALA A 105 9.09 -2.00 -5.75
CA ALA A 105 9.51 -1.80 -7.14
C ALA A 105 11.05 -1.72 -7.33
N CYS A 106 11.79 -1.49 -6.25
CA CYS A 106 13.24 -1.35 -6.26
C CYS A 106 13.94 -2.71 -6.31
N ARG A 107 14.96 -2.84 -7.18
CA ARG A 107 15.77 -4.06 -7.36
C ARG A 107 17.19 -3.96 -6.75
N CYS A 108 17.39 -3.10 -5.76
CA CYS A 108 18.69 -2.98 -5.10
C CYS A 108 19.06 -4.29 -4.40
N VAL A 109 20.25 -4.82 -4.70
CA VAL A 109 20.75 -6.08 -4.15
C VAL A 109 21.24 -5.85 -2.71
N GLY A 110 20.90 -6.76 -1.79
CA GLY A 110 21.45 -6.78 -0.43
C GLY A 110 20.62 -6.09 0.66
N ALA A 111 19.40 -5.63 0.37
CA ALA A 111 18.51 -5.07 1.38
C ALA A 111 17.46 -6.12 1.81
N ALA A 112 17.48 -6.53 3.08
CA ALA A 112 16.44 -7.35 3.70
C ALA A 112 15.14 -6.55 3.98
N GLU A 113 15.27 -5.22 4.03
CA GLU A 113 14.18 -4.25 4.17
C GLU A 113 14.07 -3.36 2.91
N ALA A 114 13.09 -2.45 2.89
CA ALA A 114 12.96 -1.45 1.84
C ALA A 114 14.25 -0.61 1.66
N CYS A 115 14.81 -0.67 0.44
CA CYS A 115 16.02 0.06 0.05
C CYS A 115 15.82 1.59 0.21
N PRO A 116 16.88 2.39 0.46
CA PRO A 116 16.75 3.84 0.60
C PRO A 116 16.06 4.53 -0.59
N CYS A 117 16.29 4.06 -1.82
CA CYS A 117 15.64 4.60 -3.00
C CYS A 117 14.15 4.25 -3.09
N SER A 118 13.71 3.08 -2.59
CA SER A 118 12.28 2.76 -2.55
C SER A 118 11.56 3.57 -1.47
N ARG A 119 12.22 3.80 -0.32
CA ARG A 119 11.71 4.70 0.72
C ARG A 119 11.58 6.14 0.21
N ALA A 120 12.60 6.66 -0.46
CA ALA A 120 12.55 8.00 -1.05
C ALA A 120 11.45 8.10 -2.11
N ALA A 121 11.35 7.11 -3.00
CA ALA A 121 10.30 7.07 -4.02
C ALA A 121 8.89 6.98 -3.42
N ALA A 122 8.70 6.18 -2.37
CA ALA A 122 7.42 6.06 -1.67
C ALA A 122 7.04 7.39 -0.98
N ALA A 123 8.00 8.05 -0.32
CA ALA A 123 7.80 9.35 0.29
C ALA A 123 7.44 10.44 -0.74
N SER A 124 8.15 10.50 -1.87
CA SER A 124 7.81 11.42 -2.96
C SER A 124 6.43 11.13 -3.56
N ARG A 125 6.07 9.85 -3.70
CA ARG A 125 4.75 9.45 -4.22
C ARG A 125 3.63 9.88 -3.26
N LYS A 126 3.82 9.72 -1.95
CA LYS A 126 2.91 10.25 -0.92
C LYS A 126 2.70 11.75 -1.06
N GLN A 127 3.79 12.50 -1.16
CA GLN A 127 3.76 13.95 -1.31
C GLN A 127 3.00 14.38 -2.58
N LEU A 128 3.23 13.70 -3.71
CA LEU A 128 2.51 13.99 -4.96
C LEU A 128 1.00 13.77 -4.82
N VAL A 129 0.57 12.69 -4.16
CA VAL A 129 -0.86 12.42 -3.94
C VAL A 129 -1.49 13.48 -3.04
N GLN A 130 -0.81 13.88 -1.96
CA GLN A 130 -1.28 14.95 -1.06
C GLN A 130 -1.42 16.29 -1.80
N LEU A 131 -0.40 16.66 -2.57
CA LEU A 131 -0.43 17.91 -3.35
C LEU A 131 -1.52 17.89 -4.43
N GLN A 132 -1.75 16.75 -5.08
CA GLN A 132 -2.82 16.60 -6.06
C GLN A 132 -4.20 16.81 -5.42
N GLN A 133 -4.43 16.22 -4.24
CA GLN A 133 -5.68 16.39 -3.50
C GLN A 133 -5.89 17.84 -3.07
N GLU A 134 -4.84 18.50 -2.58
CA GLU A 134 -4.92 19.91 -2.22
C GLU A 134 -5.26 20.78 -3.44
N LEU A 135 -4.61 20.52 -4.57
CA LEU A 135 -4.85 21.23 -5.82
C LEU A 135 -6.29 21.04 -6.34
N ASP A 136 -6.83 19.83 -6.26
CA ASP A 136 -8.22 19.56 -6.65
C ASP A 136 -9.21 20.22 -5.68
N SER A 137 -8.92 20.26 -4.39
CA SER A 137 -9.74 20.99 -3.41
C SER A 137 -9.76 22.51 -3.69
N GLN A 138 -8.62 23.08 -4.08
CA GLN A 138 -8.52 24.50 -4.42
C GLN A 138 -9.24 24.82 -5.73
N ARG A 139 -9.19 23.93 -6.72
CA ARG A 139 -9.97 24.06 -7.95
C ARG A 139 -11.47 24.11 -7.67
N LEU A 140 -11.95 23.20 -6.81
CA LEU A 140 -13.36 23.13 -6.45
C LEU A 140 -13.81 24.41 -5.72
N ARG A 141 -13.02 24.91 -4.75
CA ARG A 141 -13.28 26.20 -4.10
C ARG A 141 -13.29 27.38 -5.07
N ARG A 142 -12.38 27.38 -6.05
CA ARG A 142 -12.33 28.42 -7.09
C ARG A 142 -13.58 28.39 -7.97
N GLU A 143 -14.04 27.20 -8.35
CA GLU A 143 -15.27 27.03 -9.13
C GLU A 143 -16.49 27.52 -8.34
N GLU A 144 -16.61 27.15 -7.07
CA GLU A 144 -17.65 27.66 -6.17
C GLU A 144 -17.62 29.18 -6.07
N ALA A 145 -16.45 29.78 -5.82
CA ALA A 145 -16.30 31.23 -5.78
C ALA A 145 -16.68 31.90 -7.11
N SER A 146 -16.33 31.29 -8.24
CA SER A 146 -16.72 31.78 -9.57
C SER A 146 -18.22 31.71 -9.80
N MET A 147 -18.88 30.62 -9.40
CA MET A 147 -20.33 30.49 -9.50
C MET A 147 -21.05 31.53 -8.63
N VAL A 148 -20.56 31.75 -7.41
CA VAL A 148 -21.10 32.76 -6.49
C VAL A 148 -20.93 34.17 -7.07
N ALA A 149 -19.75 34.50 -7.61
CA ALA A 149 -19.51 35.78 -8.25
C ALA A 149 -20.44 36.02 -9.44
N ASP A 150 -20.68 34.99 -10.27
CA ASP A 150 -21.59 35.08 -11.41
C ASP A 150 -23.05 35.27 -10.96
N ALA A 151 -23.48 34.57 -9.91
CA ALA A 151 -24.80 34.76 -9.32
C ALA A 151 -25.01 36.20 -8.81
N PHE A 152 -24.01 36.79 -8.13
CA PHE A 152 -24.06 38.19 -7.70
C PHE A 152 -24.11 39.15 -8.89
N ARG A 153 -23.30 38.91 -9.93
CA ARG A 153 -23.33 39.71 -11.16
C ARG A 153 -24.72 39.70 -11.79
N ILE A 154 -25.33 38.53 -11.97
CA ILE A 154 -26.67 38.38 -12.55
C ILE A 154 -27.72 39.07 -11.69
N ALA A 155 -27.69 38.88 -10.37
CA ALA A 155 -28.64 39.52 -9.45
C ALA A 155 -28.53 41.06 -9.51
N PHE A 156 -27.31 41.58 -9.61
CA PHE A 156 -27.05 43.01 -9.75
C PHE A 156 -27.57 43.56 -11.09
N GLU A 157 -27.31 42.87 -12.19
CA GLU A 157 -27.83 43.23 -13.52
C GLU A 157 -29.37 43.25 -13.54
N GLN A 158 -30.01 42.27 -12.90
CA GLN A 158 -31.47 42.24 -12.77
C GLN A 158 -32.01 43.42 -11.96
N GLN A 159 -31.34 43.81 -10.87
CA GLN A 159 -31.73 44.98 -10.08
C GLN A 159 -31.60 46.28 -10.89
N LEU A 160 -30.52 46.44 -11.65
CA LEU A 160 -30.31 47.61 -12.50
C LEU A 160 -31.39 47.74 -13.57
N ARG A 161 -31.73 46.63 -14.27
CA ARG A 161 -32.81 46.60 -15.27
C ARG A 161 -34.16 46.99 -14.66
N LYS A 162 -34.54 46.37 -13.54
CA LYS A 162 -35.80 46.72 -12.85
C LYS A 162 -35.88 48.20 -12.50
N ARG A 163 -34.76 48.78 -12.04
CA ARG A 163 -34.70 50.20 -11.69
C ARG A 163 -34.76 51.11 -12.92
N SER A 164 -34.07 50.77 -14.00
CA SER A 164 -34.14 51.54 -15.26
C SER A 164 -35.54 51.50 -15.86
N ASP A 165 -36.19 50.34 -15.86
CA ASP A 165 -37.54 50.16 -16.38
C ASP A 165 -38.56 50.97 -15.56
N HIS A 166 -38.38 51.01 -14.23
CA HIS A 166 -39.19 51.84 -13.35
C HIS A 166 -39.02 53.35 -13.63
N PHE A 167 -37.80 53.81 -13.89
CA PHE A 167 -37.55 55.20 -14.29
C PHE A 167 -38.14 55.55 -15.66
N LEU A 168 -38.09 54.62 -16.63
CA LEU A 168 -38.70 54.81 -17.94
C LEU A 168 -40.23 54.98 -17.83
N LEU A 169 -40.90 54.11 -17.06
CA LEU A 169 -42.34 54.21 -16.81
C LEU A 169 -42.72 55.53 -16.11
N LEU A 170 -41.91 55.99 -15.15
CA LEU A 170 -42.12 57.28 -14.48
C LEU A 170 -41.91 58.47 -15.42
N ALA A 171 -40.97 58.39 -16.35
CA ALA A 171 -40.75 59.44 -17.34
C ALA A 171 -41.90 59.51 -18.35
N GLU A 172 -42.38 58.37 -18.85
CA GLU A 172 -43.53 58.29 -19.76
C GLU A 172 -44.83 58.82 -19.10
N ALA A 173 -45.06 58.50 -17.83
CA ALA A 173 -46.22 58.99 -17.08
C ALA A 173 -46.19 60.51 -16.82
N ASN A 174 -45.00 61.13 -16.77
CA ASN A 174 -44.84 62.58 -16.61
C ASN A 174 -44.96 63.35 -17.94
N ILE A 175 -44.78 62.70 -19.08
CA ILE A 175 -44.94 63.31 -20.42
C ILE A 175 -46.43 63.37 -20.84
N LEU A 176 -47.27 62.52 -20.26
CA LEU A 176 -48.72 62.44 -20.52
C LEU A 176 -49.58 63.33 -19.60
N LYS A 177 -48.96 64.22 -18.82
CA LYS A 177 -49.61 65.26 -18.01
C LYS A 177 -49.27 66.64 -18.57
#